data_AF-A0A1X0VE27-F1
#
_entry.id   AF-A0A1X0VE27-F1
#
_cell.length_a   1.000
_cell.length_b   1.000
_cell.length_c   1.000
_cell.angle_alpha   90.00
_cell.angle_beta   90.00
_cell.angle_gamma   90.00
#
_symmetry.space_group_name_H-M   'P 1'
#
loop_
_entity.id
_entity.type
_entity.pdbx_description
1 polymer ?
#
loop_
_entity_poly.entity_id
_entity_poly.type
_entity_poly.pdbx_seq_one_letter_code
_entity_poly.pdbx_strand_id
1 'polypeptide(L)'
;MVTDQKISELDYCYVSWELLQELEKNAFSRNECIRAFKKESNDRQSLITSVVALILPMTLLGSIVFSNRAASLMYGGTGTTENIWTRVVGLLMLSAFLFLIVYMLSKELSKYKVFWPIKKLINQDLEANLRLEVEAIDRKASKIINDSILKDSKIPDKFLSSEFLMVIIKYMESGQASFIKEAVYALQLDLNNTGYYAKRDASTIGKEVFIRS
;
A
#
# COMPACT_ATOMS: atom_id res chain seq x y z
N MET A 1 35.77 -35.60 -3.13
CA MET A 1 35.70 -35.28 -4.57
C MET A 1 34.24 -35.17 -4.94
N VAL A 2 33.71 -33.94 -4.93
CA VAL A 2 32.39 -33.61 -5.43
C VAL A 2 32.65 -32.77 -6.66
N THR A 3 32.22 -33.27 -7.81
CA THR A 3 32.39 -32.63 -9.11
C THR A 3 31.71 -31.26 -9.11
N ASP A 4 32.52 -30.19 -9.19
CA ASP A 4 32.09 -28.87 -9.65
C ASP A 4 31.49 -29.03 -11.05
N GLN A 5 30.17 -29.23 -11.13
CA GLN A 5 29.45 -29.01 -12.37
C GLN A 5 29.53 -27.51 -12.66
N LYS A 6 30.44 -27.14 -13.55
CA LYS A 6 30.58 -25.80 -14.10
C LYS A 6 29.27 -25.49 -14.84
N ILE A 7 28.30 -24.92 -14.11
CA ILE A 7 26.99 -24.52 -14.65
C ILE A 7 27.24 -23.72 -15.93
N SER A 8 26.57 -24.10 -17.03
CA SER A 8 26.68 -23.38 -18.30
C SER A 8 26.32 -21.92 -18.09
N GLU A 9 27.00 -21.00 -18.77
CA GLU A 9 26.70 -19.56 -18.63
C GLU A 9 25.24 -19.23 -19.01
N LEU A 10 24.65 -20.01 -19.92
CA LEU A 10 23.23 -19.92 -20.27
C LEU A 10 22.32 -20.38 -19.12
N ASP A 11 22.65 -21.53 -18.51
CA ASP A 11 21.89 -22.08 -17.37
C ASP A 11 21.95 -21.12 -16.17
N TYR A 12 23.10 -20.49 -15.94
CA TYR A 12 23.26 -19.44 -14.93
C TYR A 12 22.32 -18.26 -15.18
N CYS A 13 22.18 -17.80 -16.43
CA CYS A 13 21.25 -16.73 -16.79
C CYS A 13 19.80 -17.14 -16.56
N TYR A 14 19.41 -18.36 -16.91
CA TYR A 14 18.05 -18.86 -16.68
C TYR A 14 17.69 -18.93 -15.19
N VAL A 15 18.59 -19.49 -14.36
CA VAL A 15 18.38 -19.56 -12.91
C VAL A 15 18.33 -18.14 -12.31
N SER A 16 19.23 -17.25 -12.71
CA SER A 16 19.23 -15.87 -12.25
C SER A 16 17.95 -15.12 -12.63
N TRP A 17 17.40 -15.39 -13.82
CA TRP A 17 16.16 -14.80 -14.30
C TRP A 17 14.95 -15.28 -13.50
N GLU A 18 14.86 -16.58 -13.24
CA GLU A 18 13.78 -17.17 -12.42
C GLU A 18 13.80 -16.61 -10.99
N LEU A 19 14.98 -16.51 -10.38
CA LEU A 19 15.12 -15.93 -9.04
C LEU A 19 14.74 -14.44 -9.01
N LEU A 20 15.08 -13.67 -10.05
CA LEU A 20 14.66 -12.27 -10.17
C LEU A 20 13.15 -12.12 -10.36
N GLN A 21 12.51 -13.00 -11.15
CA GLN A 21 11.06 -13.02 -11.26
C GLN A 21 10.38 -13.35 -9.92
N GLU A 22 10.94 -14.28 -9.15
CA GLU A 22 10.43 -14.60 -7.83
C GLU A 22 10.56 -13.41 -6.86
N LEU A 23 11.68 -12.66 -6.93
CA LEU A 23 11.85 -11.42 -6.18
C LEU A 23 10.86 -10.33 -6.60
N GLU A 24 10.61 -10.14 -7.88
CA GLU A 24 9.60 -9.20 -8.38
C GLU A 24 8.19 -9.58 -7.92
N LYS A 25 7.85 -10.86 -7.97
CA LYS A 25 6.57 -11.37 -7.45
C LYS A 25 6.44 -11.16 -5.94
N ASN A 26 7.53 -11.34 -5.19
CA ASN A 26 7.56 -11.07 -3.75
C ASN A 26 7.40 -9.58 -3.46
N ALA A 27 8.08 -8.70 -4.21
CA ALA A 27 7.92 -7.25 -4.10
C ALA A 27 6.50 -6.79 -4.43
N PHE A 28 5.89 -7.36 -5.49
CA PHE A 28 4.50 -7.12 -5.84
C PHE A 28 3.55 -7.57 -4.72
N SER A 29 3.74 -8.78 -4.20
CA SER A 29 2.93 -9.34 -3.11
C SER A 29 3.04 -8.48 -1.85
N ARG A 30 4.23 -8.01 -1.51
CA ARG A 30 4.45 -7.09 -0.38
C ARG A 30 3.68 -5.78 -0.56
N ASN A 31 3.72 -5.20 -1.76
CA ASN A 31 2.99 -3.98 -2.07
C ASN A 31 1.46 -4.19 -2.03
N GLU A 32 0.99 -5.36 -2.47
CA GLU A 32 -0.41 -5.74 -2.40
C GLU A 32 -0.89 -5.91 -0.95
N CYS A 33 -0.12 -6.56 -0.08
CA CYS A 33 -0.41 -6.64 1.36
C CYS A 33 -0.50 -5.26 2.01
N ILE A 34 0.43 -4.36 1.71
CA ILE A 34 0.41 -2.97 2.21
C ILE A 34 -0.84 -2.23 1.71
N ARG A 35 -1.22 -2.44 0.45
CA ARG A 35 -2.42 -1.83 -0.15
C ARG A 35 -3.70 -2.35 0.50
N ALA A 36 -3.81 -3.67 0.69
CA ALA A 36 -4.92 -4.32 1.36
C ALA A 36 -5.07 -3.82 2.80
N PHE A 37 -3.96 -3.73 3.55
CA PHE A 37 -3.94 -3.15 4.90
C PHE A 37 -4.46 -1.71 4.92
N LYS A 38 -4.00 -0.86 3.99
CA LYS A 38 -4.42 0.54 3.95
C LYS A 38 -5.93 0.65 3.66
N LYS A 39 -6.46 -0.22 2.81
CA LYS A 39 -7.90 -0.29 2.53
C LYS A 39 -8.68 -0.73 3.77
N GLU A 40 -8.31 -1.83 4.40
CA GLU A 40 -9.00 -2.35 5.57
C GLU A 40 -8.94 -1.40 6.77
N SER A 41 -7.78 -0.76 7.01
CA SER A 41 -7.64 0.26 8.05
C SER A 41 -8.54 1.47 7.78
N ASN A 42 -8.63 1.92 6.52
CA ASN A 42 -9.51 3.04 6.16
C ASN A 42 -10.99 2.67 6.31
N ASP A 43 -11.39 1.44 5.98
CA ASP A 43 -12.76 0.96 6.14
C ASP A 43 -13.15 0.88 7.62
N ARG A 44 -12.27 0.35 8.49
CA ARG A 44 -12.46 0.35 9.96
C ARG A 44 -12.57 1.76 10.53
N GLN A 45 -11.68 2.67 10.11
CA GLN A 45 -11.73 4.07 10.54
C GLN A 45 -13.02 4.76 10.08
N SER A 46 -13.49 4.49 8.86
CA SER A 46 -14.75 5.01 8.33
C SER A 46 -15.95 4.55 9.15
N LEU A 47 -16.01 3.26 9.50
CA LEU A 47 -17.06 2.70 10.35
C LEU A 47 -17.09 3.37 11.74
N ILE A 48 -15.95 3.47 12.40
CA ILE A 48 -15.86 4.10 13.73
C ILE A 48 -16.24 5.58 13.65
N THR A 49 -15.78 6.29 12.61
CA THR A 49 -16.14 7.70 12.39
C THR A 49 -17.65 7.87 12.17
N SER A 50 -18.28 6.94 11.44
CA SER A 50 -19.74 6.93 11.25
C SER A 50 -20.49 6.70 12.58
N VAL A 51 -20.05 5.73 13.39
CA VAL A 51 -20.65 5.47 14.71
C VAL A 51 -20.51 6.68 15.64
N VAL A 52 -19.34 7.31 15.68
CA VAL A 52 -19.11 8.52 16.47
C VAL A 52 -19.98 9.67 15.97
N ALA A 53 -20.13 9.82 14.65
CA ALA A 53 -20.96 10.87 14.07
C ALA A 53 -22.46 10.70 14.38
N LEU A 54 -22.94 9.49 14.72
CA LEU A 54 -24.32 9.24 15.14
C LEU A 54 -24.61 9.66 16.58
N ILE A 55 -23.60 9.78 17.45
CA ILE A 55 -23.80 10.10 18.88
C ILE A 55 -24.47 11.47 19.06
N LEU A 56 -24.02 12.48 18.30
CA LEU A 56 -24.49 13.85 18.45
C LEU A 56 -25.94 14.05 17.95
N PRO A 57 -26.34 13.55 16.76
CA PRO A 57 -27.74 13.52 16.35
C PRO A 57 -28.62 12.71 17.32
N MET A 58 -28.17 11.54 17.79
CA MET A 58 -28.95 10.71 18.70
C MET A 58 -29.15 11.33 20.08
N THR A 59 -28.13 11.98 20.64
CA THR A 59 -28.25 12.71 21.92
C THR A 59 -29.20 13.90 21.79
N LEU A 60 -29.18 14.61 20.66
CA LEU A 60 -30.09 15.72 20.37
C LEU A 60 -31.54 15.26 20.16
N LEU A 61 -31.75 14.15 19.45
CA LEU A 61 -33.07 13.53 19.32
C LEU A 61 -33.59 13.03 20.68
N GLY A 62 -32.73 12.36 21.45
CA GLY A 62 -33.05 11.86 22.78
C GLY A 62 -33.40 12.98 23.77
N SER A 63 -32.65 14.09 23.75
CA SER A 63 -32.92 15.23 24.62
C SER A 63 -34.23 15.92 24.27
N ILE A 64 -34.58 16.06 22.99
CA ILE A 64 -35.86 16.65 22.56
C ILE A 64 -37.03 15.74 22.93
N VAL A 65 -36.94 14.43 22.70
CA VAL A 65 -38.01 13.48 23.07
C VAL A 65 -38.20 13.42 24.57
N PHE A 66 -37.11 13.42 25.34
CA PHE A 66 -37.15 13.40 26.80
C PHE A 66 -37.67 14.74 27.37
N SER A 67 -37.22 15.87 26.82
CA SER A 67 -37.68 17.21 27.19
C SER A 67 -39.15 17.43 26.86
N ASN A 68 -39.63 17.01 25.68
CA ASN A 68 -41.05 17.11 25.34
C ASN A 68 -41.93 16.21 26.22
N ARG A 69 -41.46 15.01 26.60
CA ARG A 69 -42.14 14.17 27.60
C ARG A 69 -42.17 14.83 28.97
N ALA A 70 -41.04 15.38 29.44
CA ALA A 70 -40.94 16.08 30.72
C ALA A 70 -41.82 17.35 30.74
N ALA A 71 -41.83 18.14 29.67
CA ALA A 71 -42.66 19.31 29.50
C ALA A 71 -44.16 18.95 29.42
N SER A 72 -44.52 17.86 28.75
CA SER A 72 -45.92 17.39 28.70
C SER A 72 -46.44 16.89 30.05
N LEU A 73 -45.55 16.34 30.90
CA LEU A 73 -45.86 15.91 32.26
C LEU A 73 -45.93 17.08 33.26
N MET A 74 -45.13 18.14 33.06
CA MET A 74 -45.12 19.31 33.94
C MET A 74 -46.13 20.41 33.59
N TYR A 75 -46.45 20.62 32.30
CA TYR A 75 -47.20 21.80 31.86
C TYR A 75 -48.60 21.55 31.29
N GLY A 76 -49.14 20.33 31.35
CA GLY A 76 -50.52 20.04 30.94
C GLY A 76 -50.75 20.38 29.46
N GLY A 77 -50.52 19.41 28.58
CA GLY A 77 -50.44 19.58 27.13
C GLY A 77 -51.49 20.49 26.50
N THR A 78 -51.06 21.65 26.01
CA THR A 78 -51.78 22.44 25.01
C THR A 78 -50.85 22.75 23.86
N GLY A 79 -50.98 21.98 22.78
CA GLY A 79 -50.22 22.20 21.55
C GLY A 79 -50.80 21.34 20.44
N THR A 80 -51.57 22.00 19.57
CA THR A 80 -52.32 21.49 18.42
C THR A 80 -51.65 20.32 17.68
N THR A 81 -52.44 19.26 17.47
CA THR A 81 -52.08 17.99 16.80
C THR A 81 -51.95 18.09 15.28
N GLU A 82 -52.29 19.24 14.70
CA GLU A 82 -52.09 19.55 13.30
C GLU A 82 -50.62 19.94 13.10
N ASN A 83 -49.88 19.21 12.24
CA ASN A 83 -48.45 19.39 11.91
C ASN A 83 -47.42 18.54 12.68
N ILE A 84 -47.84 17.43 13.31
CA ILE A 84 -46.89 16.44 13.87
C ILE A 84 -45.96 15.90 12.78
N TRP A 85 -46.49 15.58 11.59
CA TRP A 85 -45.70 15.05 10.48
C TRP A 85 -44.63 16.01 9.96
N THR A 86 -44.95 17.29 9.77
CA THR A 86 -43.97 18.28 9.31
C THR A 86 -42.89 18.54 10.35
N ARG A 87 -43.23 18.49 11.65
CA ARG A 87 -42.24 18.55 12.74
C ARG A 87 -41.30 17.35 12.76
N VAL A 88 -41.82 16.14 12.59
CA VAL A 88 -40.99 14.91 12.53
C VAL A 88 -40.07 14.93 11.32
N VAL A 89 -40.58 15.31 10.15
CA VAL A 89 -39.77 15.42 8.92
C VAL A 89 -38.69 16.49 9.06
N GLY A 90 -39.01 17.66 9.64
CA GLY A 90 -38.04 18.71 9.92
C GLY A 90 -36.95 18.26 10.90
N LEU A 91 -37.32 17.50 11.92
CA LEU A 91 -36.39 16.95 12.91
C LEU A 91 -35.44 15.92 12.26
N LEU A 92 -35.95 15.05 11.39
CA LEU A 92 -35.15 14.09 10.65
C LEU A 92 -34.18 14.80 9.70
N MET A 93 -34.63 15.81 8.96
CA MET A 93 -33.75 16.61 8.09
C MET A 93 -32.64 17.31 8.87
N LEU A 94 -32.97 17.93 10.01
CA LEU A 94 -31.99 18.57 10.88
C LEU A 94 -30.98 17.54 11.41
N SER A 95 -31.44 16.36 11.81
CA SER A 95 -30.57 15.29 12.32
C SER A 95 -29.64 14.72 11.24
N ALA A 96 -30.12 14.57 10.01
CA ALA A 96 -29.32 14.13 8.86
C ALA A 96 -28.26 15.18 8.48
N PHE A 97 -28.62 16.47 8.53
CA PHE A 97 -27.67 17.56 8.25
C PHE A 97 -26.59 17.66 9.34
N LEU A 98 -26.99 17.54 10.61
CA LEU A 98 -26.06 17.45 11.74
C LEU A 98 -25.12 16.25 11.62
N PHE A 99 -25.65 15.08 11.23
CA PHE A 99 -24.85 13.89 10.99
C PHE A 99 -23.77 14.15 9.94
N LEU A 100 -24.12 14.76 8.80
CA LEU A 100 -23.16 15.08 7.73
C LEU A 100 -22.06 16.04 8.21
N ILE A 101 -22.42 17.09 8.94
CA ILE A 101 -21.45 18.06 9.47
C ILE A 101 -20.50 17.38 10.46
N VAL A 102 -21.03 16.61 11.40
CA VAL A 102 -20.23 15.91 12.42
C VAL A 102 -19.34 14.84 11.76
N TYR A 103 -19.84 14.15 10.74
CA TYR A 103 -19.07 13.18 9.98
C TYR A 103 -17.90 13.84 9.23
N MET A 104 -18.14 14.95 8.54
CA MET A 104 -17.06 15.68 7.85
C MET A 104 -16.01 16.22 8.84
N LEU A 105 -16.46 16.82 9.96
CA LEU A 105 -15.56 17.30 11.01
C LEU A 105 -14.76 16.16 11.63
N SER A 106 -15.39 15.03 11.93
CA SER A 106 -14.72 13.86 12.52
C SER A 106 -13.69 13.26 11.55
N LYS A 107 -14.01 13.23 10.24
CA LYS A 107 -13.09 12.79 9.20
C LYS A 107 -11.88 13.72 9.06
N GLU A 108 -12.09 15.04 9.16
CA GLU A 108 -11.00 16.00 9.10
C GLU A 108 -10.15 15.95 10.38
N LEU A 109 -10.78 15.87 11.55
CA LEU A 109 -10.13 15.71 12.86
C LEU A 109 -9.30 14.42 12.93
N SER A 110 -9.76 13.35 12.29
CA SER A 110 -9.03 12.09 12.16
C SER A 110 -7.66 12.25 11.49
N LYS A 111 -7.43 13.30 10.68
CA LYS A 111 -6.11 13.56 10.07
C LYS A 111 -5.08 14.11 11.06
N TYR A 112 -5.50 14.64 12.20
CA TYR A 112 -4.60 15.29 13.15
C TYR A 112 -3.87 14.26 14.03
N LYS A 113 -2.61 14.60 14.37
CA LYS A 113 -1.70 13.74 15.17
C LYS A 113 -2.26 13.38 16.55
N VAL A 114 -3.18 14.17 17.09
CA VAL A 114 -3.82 13.94 18.40
C VAL A 114 -4.64 12.64 18.42
N PHE A 115 -5.20 12.23 17.28
CA PHE A 115 -5.98 10.99 17.17
C PHE A 115 -5.13 9.75 16.81
N TRP A 116 -3.82 9.93 16.64
CA TRP A 116 -2.88 8.84 16.35
C TRP A 116 -2.87 7.69 17.37
N PRO A 117 -2.89 7.91 18.71
CA PRO A 117 -2.88 6.79 19.67
C PRO A 117 -4.15 5.93 19.58
N ILE A 118 -5.31 6.55 19.33
CA ILE A 118 -6.58 5.85 19.15
C ILE A 118 -6.55 5.03 17.85
N LYS A 119 -6.05 5.61 16.76
CA LYS A 119 -5.83 4.89 15.49
C LYS A 119 -4.87 3.73 15.64
N LYS A 120 -3.82 3.89 16.44
CA LYS A 120 -2.83 2.84 16.69
C LYS A 120 -3.45 1.66 17.43
N LEU A 121 -4.24 1.92 18.48
CA LEU A 121 -4.97 0.88 19.21
C LEU A 121 -5.95 0.11 18.32
N ILE A 122 -6.74 0.81 17.50
CA ILE A 122 -7.73 0.18 16.60
C ILE A 122 -7.06 -0.72 15.54
N ASN A 123 -5.88 -0.33 15.06
CA ASN A 123 -5.18 -1.04 13.99
C ASN A 123 -4.04 -1.92 14.50
N GLN A 124 -3.88 -2.09 15.81
CA GLN A 124 -2.73 -2.80 16.39
C GLN A 124 -2.68 -4.26 15.93
N ASP A 125 -3.81 -4.97 15.95
CA ASP A 125 -3.90 -6.36 15.49
C ASP A 125 -3.67 -6.47 13.97
N LEU A 126 -4.17 -5.48 13.22
CA LEU A 126 -4.00 -5.41 11.78
C LEU A 126 -2.53 -5.14 11.41
N GLU A 127 -1.85 -4.28 12.17
CA GLU A 127 -0.44 -3.94 11.99
C GLU A 127 0.45 -5.13 12.38
N ALA A 128 0.09 -5.88 13.43
CA ALA A 128 0.79 -7.10 13.82
C ALA A 128 0.69 -8.17 12.72
N ASN A 129 -0.50 -8.40 12.18
CA ASN A 129 -0.69 -9.35 11.07
C ASN A 129 0.07 -8.91 9.81
N LEU A 130 0.02 -7.63 9.46
CA LEU A 130 0.80 -7.09 8.32
C LEU A 130 2.30 -7.29 8.53
N ARG A 131 2.82 -7.01 9.74
CA ARG A 131 4.23 -7.21 10.06
C ARG A 131 4.64 -8.67 9.87
N LEU A 132 3.84 -9.61 10.36
CA LEU A 132 4.12 -11.05 10.21
C LEU A 132 4.10 -11.48 8.73
N GLU A 133 3.13 -11.02 7.95
CA GLU A 133 3.06 -11.32 6.51
C GLU A 133 4.23 -10.72 5.74
N VAL A 134 4.54 -9.45 5.97
CA VAL A 134 5.67 -8.77 5.33
C VAL A 134 6.99 -9.41 5.75
N GLU A 135 7.16 -9.77 7.03
CA GLU A 135 8.36 -10.46 7.51
C GLU A 135 8.50 -11.87 6.93
N ALA A 136 7.39 -12.57 6.66
CA ALA A 136 7.42 -13.84 5.95
C ALA A 136 7.85 -13.68 4.48
N ILE A 137 7.38 -12.63 3.81
CA ILE A 137 7.79 -12.28 2.43
C ILE A 137 9.26 -11.87 2.40
N ASP A 138 9.68 -11.01 3.33
CA ASP A 138 11.07 -10.52 3.44
C ASP A 138 12.03 -11.67 3.76
N ARG A 139 11.62 -12.67 4.56
CA ARG A 139 12.41 -13.89 4.78
C ARG A 139 12.59 -14.71 3.51
N LYS A 140 11.55 -14.84 2.66
CA LYS A 140 11.66 -15.52 1.36
C LYS A 140 12.61 -14.77 0.43
N ALA A 141 12.45 -13.44 0.34
CA ALA A 141 13.33 -12.59 -0.46
C ALA A 141 14.78 -12.65 0.03
N SER A 142 15.00 -12.60 1.34
CA SER A 142 16.34 -12.72 1.95
C SER A 142 16.98 -14.07 1.65
N LYS A 143 16.21 -15.17 1.61
CA LYS A 143 16.73 -16.49 1.22
C LYS A 143 17.19 -16.52 -0.24
N ILE A 144 16.45 -15.87 -1.14
CA ILE A 144 16.79 -15.77 -2.57
C ILE A 144 18.02 -14.87 -2.78
N ILE A 145 18.09 -13.72 -2.12
CA ILE A 145 19.23 -12.79 -2.22
C ILE A 145 20.51 -13.41 -1.66
N ASN A 146 20.39 -14.21 -0.60
CA ASN A 146 21.52 -14.93 -0.02
C ASN A 146 21.92 -16.18 -0.82
N ASP A 147 21.20 -16.51 -1.90
CA ASP A 147 21.65 -17.53 -2.82
C ASP A 147 22.93 -17.07 -3.53
N SER A 148 23.89 -17.98 -3.61
CA SER A 148 25.24 -17.76 -4.15
C SER A 148 25.24 -17.17 -5.57
N ILE A 149 24.20 -17.49 -6.34
CA ILE A 149 24.04 -17.11 -7.75
C ILE A 149 23.83 -15.59 -7.93
N LEU A 150 23.08 -14.96 -7.03
CA LEU A 150 22.80 -13.52 -7.07
C LEU A 150 23.81 -12.71 -6.25
N LYS A 151 24.36 -13.30 -5.18
CA LYS A 151 25.33 -12.62 -4.31
C LYS A 151 26.67 -12.35 -5.00
N ASP A 152 27.15 -13.30 -5.79
CA ASP A 152 28.37 -13.16 -6.61
C ASP A 152 27.99 -13.04 -8.10
N SER A 153 27.10 -12.10 -8.41
CA SER A 153 26.55 -11.94 -9.76
C SER A 153 27.66 -11.68 -10.79
N LYS A 154 27.66 -12.47 -11.87
CA LYS A 154 28.53 -12.22 -13.04
C LYS A 154 28.02 -11.07 -13.92
N ILE A 155 26.77 -10.66 -13.70
CA ILE A 155 26.08 -9.60 -14.44
C ILE A 155 26.14 -8.31 -13.60
N PRO A 156 26.57 -7.17 -14.17
CA PRO A 156 26.58 -5.89 -13.46
C PRO A 156 25.19 -5.49 -12.96
N ASP A 157 25.10 -4.95 -11.74
CA ASP A 157 23.83 -4.57 -11.08
C ASP A 157 22.90 -3.72 -11.95
N LYS A 158 23.47 -2.85 -12.80
CA LYS A 158 22.70 -1.99 -13.73
C LYS A 158 21.87 -2.76 -14.77
N PHE A 159 22.23 -4.02 -15.03
CA PHE A 159 21.53 -4.93 -15.95
C PHE A 159 20.87 -6.11 -15.23
N LEU A 160 20.88 -6.10 -13.90
CA LEU A 160 20.29 -7.15 -13.06
C LEU A 160 18.78 -6.90 -12.88
N SER A 161 18.03 -6.96 -13.99
CA SER A 161 16.56 -6.96 -14.01
C SER A 161 16.06 -8.16 -14.80
N SER A 162 14.84 -8.63 -14.50
CA SER A 162 14.24 -9.76 -15.23
C SER A 162 14.14 -9.47 -16.74
N GLU A 163 13.83 -8.22 -17.10
CA GLU A 163 13.71 -7.75 -18.48
C GLU A 163 15.06 -7.80 -19.22
N PHE A 164 16.13 -7.30 -18.60
CA PHE A 164 17.45 -7.29 -19.23
C PHE A 164 18.08 -8.68 -19.27
N LEU A 165 17.83 -9.53 -18.26
CA LEU A 165 18.27 -10.93 -18.31
C LEU A 165 17.61 -11.71 -19.44
N MET A 166 16.31 -11.50 -19.70
CA MET A 166 15.62 -12.13 -20.83
C MET A 166 16.27 -11.75 -22.17
N VAL A 167 16.69 -10.49 -22.33
CA VAL A 167 17.39 -10.04 -23.54
C VAL A 167 18.78 -10.66 -23.65
N ILE A 168 19.51 -10.77 -22.53
CA ILE A 168 20.82 -11.44 -22.46
C ILE A 168 20.70 -12.92 -22.85
N ILE A 169 19.71 -13.64 -22.32
CA ILE A 169 19.41 -15.03 -22.67
C ILE A 169 19.17 -15.14 -24.18
N LYS A 170 18.36 -14.25 -24.76
CA LYS A 170 18.07 -14.25 -26.20
C LYS A 170 19.31 -14.04 -27.08
N TYR A 171 20.25 -13.18 -26.67
CA TYR A 171 21.52 -13.02 -27.40
C TYR A 171 22.37 -14.30 -27.37
N MET A 172 22.35 -15.01 -26.25
CA MET A 172 23.08 -16.28 -26.12
C MET A 172 22.42 -17.42 -26.92
N GLU A 173 21.08 -17.53 -26.88
CA GLU A 173 20.35 -18.56 -27.65
C GLU A 173 20.44 -18.37 -29.16
N SER A 174 20.45 -17.11 -29.61
CA SER A 174 20.61 -16.77 -31.03
C SER A 174 22.06 -16.92 -31.53
N GLY A 175 22.99 -17.31 -30.66
CA GLY A 175 24.41 -17.46 -30.99
C GLY A 175 25.14 -16.14 -31.22
N GLN A 176 24.52 -14.99 -30.89
CA GLN A 176 25.15 -13.68 -31.01
C GLN A 176 26.21 -13.43 -29.93
N ALA A 177 26.14 -14.18 -28.82
CA ALA A 177 27.13 -14.16 -27.75
C ALA A 177 27.36 -15.58 -27.23
N SER A 178 28.63 -15.96 -27.02
CA SER A 178 28.98 -17.25 -26.39
C SER A 178 29.19 -17.11 -24.88
N PHE A 179 29.45 -15.89 -24.41
CA PHE A 179 29.70 -15.57 -23.01
C PHE A 179 28.81 -14.42 -22.50
N ILE A 180 28.50 -14.41 -21.20
CA ILE A 180 27.66 -13.38 -20.54
C ILE A 180 28.23 -11.98 -20.78
N LYS A 181 29.56 -11.81 -20.75
CA LYS A 181 30.21 -10.51 -20.97
C LYS A 181 29.94 -9.96 -22.38
N GLU A 182 29.89 -10.84 -23.39
CA GLU A 182 29.59 -10.46 -24.77
C GLU A 182 28.12 -10.08 -24.92
N ALA A 183 27.22 -10.84 -24.30
CA ALA A 183 25.78 -10.54 -24.30
C ALA A 183 25.47 -9.21 -23.58
N VAL A 184 26.14 -8.93 -22.46
CA VAL A 184 26.02 -7.65 -21.74
C VAL A 184 26.56 -6.49 -22.58
N TYR A 185 27.66 -6.69 -23.31
CA TYR A 185 28.20 -5.68 -24.21
C TYR A 185 27.26 -5.39 -25.39
N ALA A 186 26.68 -6.43 -26.00
CA ALA A 186 25.68 -6.29 -27.06
C ALA A 186 24.45 -5.52 -26.56
N LEU A 187 23.94 -5.86 -25.36
CA LEU A 187 22.86 -5.11 -24.71
C LEU A 187 23.23 -3.64 -24.50
N GLN A 188 24.43 -3.35 -24.02
CA GLN A 188 24.88 -1.97 -23.80
C GLN A 188 24.97 -1.17 -25.11
N LEU A 189 25.43 -1.80 -26.19
CA LEU A 189 25.47 -1.19 -27.51
C LEU A 189 24.07 -0.87 -28.04
N ASP A 190 23.13 -1.80 -27.87
CA ASP A 190 21.73 -1.63 -28.28
C ASP A 190 21.03 -0.54 -27.47
N LEU A 191 21.27 -0.45 -26.15
CA LEU A 191 20.73 0.61 -25.28
C LEU A 191 21.29 2.00 -25.61
N ASN A 192 22.54 2.08 -26.08
CA ASN A 192 23.16 3.33 -26.51
C ASN A 192 22.66 3.78 -27.89
N ASN A 193 22.35 2.83 -28.78
CA ASN A 193 21.87 3.10 -30.14
C ASN A 193 20.35 3.30 -30.22
N THR A 194 19.59 2.71 -29.29
CA THR A 194 18.17 2.99 -29.13
C THR A 194 18.01 4.15 -28.15
N GLY A 195 17.70 5.35 -28.65
CA GLY A 195 17.62 6.60 -27.86
C GLY A 195 16.61 6.65 -26.69
N TYR A 196 16.05 5.51 -26.27
CA TYR A 196 15.16 5.35 -25.12
C TYR A 196 15.91 5.27 -23.78
N TYR A 197 17.19 4.87 -23.75
CA TYR A 197 17.95 4.70 -22.50
C TYR A 197 19.15 5.64 -22.32
N ALA A 198 19.64 6.26 -23.39
CA ALA A 198 20.76 7.24 -23.36
C ALA A 198 20.52 8.48 -22.46
N LYS A 199 19.28 8.70 -21.98
CA LYS A 199 18.91 9.87 -21.17
C LYS A 199 18.95 9.66 -19.65
N ARG A 200 19.21 8.43 -19.16
CA ARG A 200 19.25 8.15 -17.71
C ARG A 200 20.63 8.34 -17.06
N ASP A 201 21.70 8.37 -17.86
CA ASP A 201 23.07 8.56 -17.38
C ASP A 201 23.46 10.04 -17.16
N ALA A 202 22.69 10.99 -17.69
CA ALA A 202 22.98 12.42 -17.55
C ALA A 202 22.32 13.08 -16.32
N SER A 203 21.35 12.44 -15.65
CA SER A 203 20.65 13.04 -14.50
C SER A 203 21.07 12.50 -13.12
N THR A 204 21.89 11.44 -13.07
CA THR A 204 22.26 10.77 -11.81
C THR A 204 23.68 11.12 -11.33
N ILE A 205 24.33 12.11 -11.95
CA ILE A 205 25.62 12.65 -11.47
C ILE A 205 25.42 14.00 -10.74
N GLY A 206 24.21 14.57 -10.74
CA GLY A 206 23.94 15.94 -10.28
C GLY A 206 23.02 16.13 -9.07
N LYS A 207 22.70 15.08 -8.29
CA LYS A 207 22.01 15.20 -6.99
C LYS A 207 22.57 14.16 -6.03
N GLU A 208 23.64 14.50 -5.32
CA GLU A 208 23.58 14.82 -3.88
C GLU A 208 22.79 13.77 -3.09
N VAL A 209 23.44 12.92 -2.29
CA VAL A 209 24.04 13.31 -1.00
C VAL A 209 23.04 14.14 -0.18
N PHE A 210 21.86 13.60 0.17
CA PHE A 210 21.10 14.14 1.30
C PHE A 210 19.96 13.24 1.83
N ILE A 211 20.22 12.01 2.28
CA ILE A 211 19.34 11.38 3.31
C ILE A 211 20.20 10.50 4.25
N ARG A 212 20.92 11.17 5.16
CA ARG A 212 21.30 10.62 6.47
C ARG A 212 21.10 11.73 7.51
N SER A 213 19.92 11.77 8.10
CA SER A 213 19.59 12.29 9.44
C SER A 213 18.12 12.00 9.72
#